data_AF-A0A532TYL5-F1
#
_entry.id   AF-A0A532TYL5-F1
#
_cell.length_a   1.000
_cell.length_b   1.000
_cell.length_c   1.000
_cell.angle_alpha   90.00
_cell.angle_beta   90.00
_cell.angle_gamma   90.00
#
_symmetry.space_group_name_H-M   'P 1'
#
loop_
_entity.id
_entity.type
_entity.pdbx_description
1 polymer ?
#
loop_
_entity_poly.entity_id
_entity_poly.type
_entity_poly.pdbx_seq_one_letter_code
_entity_poly.pdbx_strand_id
1 'polypeptide(L)'
;MEKLIEWLGPINYVTIDFSARLEAGVKQFFNEEQILKCAFHAPQLLNRGLLKELTRLKNEKYQDEIQELSSLGRLSLEFEAKKRNNKQRELKFADSKKAWQIYLKLRSLFSLSNPAKIETRFIQFLSELSLTHWKGANLLKEKCGSFIPAHGLTEKGLKTFNSRVYRAWRAIIRSFRKELEDLKSGFQDAKYLVLMNPINMDRFEKKALRKALVKFPWLRPIRRIMTKFYYQFRLSPAKRCSLNFLLRLVSENCHSWLKSAVDTLIRCEEQIFRFQVLIKKYPALKNVKSIKVVDESTMRKINKLYQTQFGMRTVETLEMRLKYYLECPFIIVPSVLEELKS
;
A
#
# COMPACT_ATOMS: atom_id res chain seq x y z
N MET A 1 1.59 11.99 -44.44
CA MET A 1 1.97 10.62 -44.02
C MET A 1 3.33 10.24 -44.58
N GLU A 2 3.53 10.26 -45.90
CA GLU A 2 4.82 9.96 -46.53
C GLU A 2 5.97 10.84 -46.04
N LYS A 3 5.74 12.16 -45.94
CA LYS A 3 6.70 13.13 -45.35
C LYS A 3 7.15 12.82 -43.93
N LEU A 4 6.37 12.05 -43.17
CA LEU A 4 6.67 11.69 -41.79
C LEU A 4 7.67 10.55 -41.69
N ILE A 5 7.43 9.53 -42.51
CA ILE A 5 8.24 8.33 -42.66
C ILE A 5 9.58 8.71 -43.31
N GLU A 6 9.53 9.64 -44.28
CA GLU A 6 10.69 10.21 -44.95
C GLU A 6 11.55 11.06 -44.00
N TRP A 7 10.92 11.83 -43.09
CA TRP A 7 11.63 12.73 -42.16
C TRP A 7 12.24 12.02 -40.94
N LEU A 8 11.59 10.98 -40.41
CA LEU A 8 12.13 10.19 -39.29
C LEU A 8 13.25 9.21 -39.70
N GLY A 9 13.38 8.95 -40.99
CA GLY A 9 14.23 7.87 -41.51
C GLY A 9 13.77 6.48 -41.02
N PRO A 10 14.58 5.44 -41.23
CA PRO A 10 14.24 4.08 -40.81
C PRO A 10 14.29 3.95 -39.27
N ILE A 11 13.16 4.14 -38.60
CA ILE A 11 13.01 3.80 -37.18
C ILE A 11 12.88 2.30 -37.04
N ASN A 12 13.94 1.68 -36.50
CA ASN A 12 13.95 0.24 -36.25
C ASN A 12 13.18 -0.14 -34.97
N TYR A 13 13.14 0.74 -33.96
CA TYR A 13 12.50 0.47 -32.67
C TYR A 13 11.93 1.71 -32.00
N VAL A 14 10.88 1.53 -31.19
CA VAL A 14 10.22 2.56 -30.40
C VAL A 14 10.08 2.10 -28.96
N THR A 15 10.50 2.93 -28.00
CA THR A 15 10.37 2.63 -26.57
C THR A 15 9.19 3.37 -25.99
N ILE A 16 8.25 2.65 -25.39
CA ILE A 16 7.06 3.20 -24.72
C ILE A 16 6.97 2.73 -23.27
N ASP A 17 6.18 3.41 -22.47
CA ASP A 17 5.81 2.94 -21.14
C ASP A 17 4.69 1.87 -21.20
N PHE A 18 4.03 1.62 -20.07
CA PHE A 18 2.95 0.64 -19.97
C PHE A 18 1.55 1.26 -20.23
N SER A 19 1.48 2.44 -20.85
CA SER A 19 0.21 3.06 -21.25
C SER A 19 -0.42 2.32 -22.42
N ALA A 20 -1.63 1.78 -22.20
CA ALA A 20 -2.41 1.14 -23.26
C ALA A 20 -2.74 2.11 -24.41
N ARG A 21 -2.97 3.39 -24.09
CA ARG A 21 -3.23 4.44 -25.10
C ARG A 21 -2.02 4.68 -25.99
N LEU A 22 -0.82 4.79 -25.40
CA LEU A 22 0.41 4.97 -26.17
C LEU A 22 0.72 3.71 -27.00
N GLU A 23 0.51 2.54 -26.43
CA GLU A 23 0.70 1.28 -27.15
C GLU A 23 -0.25 1.16 -28.35
N ALA A 24 -1.53 1.50 -28.21
CA ALA A 24 -2.47 1.49 -29.32
C ALA A 24 -2.06 2.45 -30.44
N GLY A 25 -1.64 3.67 -30.09
CA GLY A 25 -1.17 4.65 -31.07
C GLY A 25 0.11 4.21 -31.78
N VAL A 26 1.06 3.61 -31.07
CA VAL A 26 2.31 3.11 -31.67
C VAL A 26 2.07 1.89 -32.56
N LYS A 27 1.17 0.98 -32.17
CA LYS A 27 0.83 -0.21 -32.97
C LYS A 27 0.15 0.11 -34.31
N GLN A 28 -0.35 1.33 -34.51
CA GLN A 28 -0.85 1.78 -35.82
C GLN A 28 0.28 1.97 -36.85
N PHE A 29 1.53 2.17 -36.38
CA PHE A 29 2.65 2.53 -37.25
C PHE A 29 3.85 1.58 -37.14
N PHE A 30 3.94 0.81 -36.05
CA PHE A 30 5.06 -0.08 -35.77
C PHE A 30 4.58 -1.48 -35.45
N ASN A 31 5.28 -2.49 -35.99
CA ASN A 31 5.03 -3.89 -35.68
C ASN A 31 5.40 -4.19 -34.21
N GLU A 32 4.79 -5.21 -33.60
CA GLU A 32 5.07 -5.58 -32.21
C GLU A 32 6.54 -5.91 -31.93
N GLU A 33 7.26 -6.37 -32.95
CA GLU A 33 8.70 -6.65 -32.90
C GLU A 33 9.56 -5.38 -32.72
N GLN A 34 9.05 -4.23 -33.16
CA GLN A 34 9.72 -2.94 -33.08
C GLN A 34 9.42 -2.21 -31.77
N ILE A 35 8.45 -2.68 -30.98
CA ILE A 35 8.03 -2.04 -29.73
C ILE A 35 8.84 -2.56 -28.54
N LEU A 36 9.41 -1.64 -27.77
CA LEU A 36 10.13 -1.89 -26.53
C LEU A 36 9.34 -1.31 -25.35
N LYS A 37 9.21 -2.07 -24.27
CA LYS A 37 8.67 -1.55 -23.01
C LYS A 37 9.79 -0.98 -22.16
N CYS A 38 9.55 0.20 -21.62
CA CYS A 38 10.55 0.95 -20.89
C CYS A 38 11.01 0.19 -19.62
N ALA A 39 12.28 -0.23 -19.61
CA ALA A 39 12.90 -0.95 -18.51
C ALA A 39 12.92 -0.16 -17.18
N PHE A 40 12.86 1.18 -17.25
CA PHE A 40 12.72 2.03 -16.06
C PHE A 40 11.31 1.98 -15.47
N HIS A 41 10.29 1.96 -16.32
CA HIS A 41 8.89 1.92 -15.89
C HIS A 41 8.45 0.53 -15.42
N ALA A 42 9.16 -0.55 -15.81
CA ALA A 42 8.81 -1.91 -15.41
C ALA A 42 8.90 -2.12 -13.88
N PRO A 43 9.99 -1.73 -13.19
CA PRO A 43 10.01 -1.71 -11.73
C PRO A 43 9.02 -0.75 -11.10
N GLN A 44 8.73 0.39 -11.72
CA GLN A 44 7.73 1.32 -11.19
C GLN A 44 6.33 0.72 -11.21
N LEU A 45 5.96 0.02 -12.29
CA LEU A 45 4.69 -0.68 -12.41
C LEU A 45 4.53 -1.72 -11.29
N LEU A 46 5.55 -2.58 -11.09
CA LEU A 46 5.54 -3.57 -10.02
C LEU A 46 5.45 -2.93 -8.64
N ASN A 47 6.28 -1.89 -8.39
CA ASN A 47 6.29 -1.18 -7.11
C ASN A 47 4.95 -0.52 -6.79
N ARG A 48 4.28 0.09 -7.78
CA ARG A 48 2.94 0.67 -7.60
C ARG A 48 1.91 -0.39 -7.22
N GLY A 49 1.93 -1.54 -7.90
CA GLY A 49 1.09 -2.70 -7.55
C GLY A 49 1.35 -3.19 -6.12
N LEU A 50 2.62 -3.41 -5.77
CA LEU A 50 3.02 -3.85 -4.43
C LEU A 50 2.71 -2.83 -3.34
N LEU A 51 2.84 -1.54 -3.60
CA LEU A 51 2.48 -0.50 -2.63
C LEU A 51 0.99 -0.52 -2.29
N LYS A 52 0.12 -0.80 -3.28
CA LYS A 52 -1.31 -0.99 -3.03
C LYS A 52 -1.58 -2.24 -2.19
N GLU A 53 -0.93 -3.35 -2.52
CA GLU A 53 -1.08 -4.59 -1.75
C GLU A 53 -0.55 -4.45 -0.31
N LEU A 54 0.64 -3.87 -0.12
CA LEU A 54 1.21 -3.60 1.20
C LEU A 54 0.34 -2.64 2.01
N THR A 55 -0.35 -1.69 1.36
CA THR A 55 -1.32 -0.81 2.03
C THR A 55 -2.57 -1.57 2.45
N ARG A 56 -3.09 -2.46 1.60
CA ARG A 56 -4.21 -3.35 1.92
C ARG A 56 -3.88 -4.23 3.13
N LEU A 57 -2.74 -4.92 3.08
CA LEU A 57 -2.25 -5.78 4.17
C LEU A 57 -2.02 -5.01 5.47
N LYS A 58 -1.49 -3.79 5.41
CA LYS A 58 -1.36 -2.91 6.59
C LYS A 58 -2.71 -2.60 7.21
N ASN A 59 -3.72 -2.33 6.38
CA ASN A 59 -5.04 -2.01 6.89
C ASN A 59 -5.65 -3.22 7.60
N GLU A 60 -5.63 -4.37 6.93
CA GLU A 60 -6.15 -5.64 7.43
C GLU A 60 -5.44 -6.09 8.72
N LYS A 61 -4.10 -5.99 8.78
CA LYS A 61 -3.31 -6.47 9.92
C LYS A 61 -3.30 -5.53 11.12
N TYR A 62 -3.53 -4.22 10.92
CA TYR A 62 -3.32 -3.22 11.97
C TYR A 62 -4.41 -2.17 12.05
N GLN A 63 -4.69 -1.47 10.94
CA GLN A 63 -5.57 -0.29 10.97
C GLN A 63 -6.99 -0.63 11.43
N ASP A 64 -7.52 -1.73 10.94
CA ASP A 64 -8.91 -2.12 11.17
C ASP A 64 -9.13 -2.46 12.66
N GLU A 65 -8.20 -3.19 13.27
CA GLU A 65 -8.26 -3.51 14.71
C GLU A 65 -8.02 -2.27 15.58
N ILE A 66 -7.11 -1.36 15.20
CA ILE A 66 -6.91 -0.08 15.90
C ILE A 66 -8.22 0.72 15.94
N GLN A 67 -8.95 0.78 14.82
CA GLN A 67 -10.24 1.47 14.75
C GLN A 67 -11.31 0.80 15.59
N GLU A 68 -11.34 -0.53 15.62
CA GLU A 68 -12.26 -1.31 16.45
C GLU A 68 -12.01 -1.06 17.95
N LEU A 69 -10.76 -1.21 18.41
CA LEU A 69 -10.36 -0.95 19.80
C LEU A 69 -10.65 0.50 20.23
N SER A 70 -10.36 1.48 19.36
CA SER A 70 -10.68 2.88 19.63
C SER A 70 -12.18 3.12 19.73
N SER A 71 -12.97 2.44 18.90
CA SER A 71 -14.43 2.51 18.91
C SER A 71 -15.00 1.91 20.20
N LEU A 72 -14.47 0.78 20.67
CA LEU A 72 -14.87 0.16 21.95
C LEU A 72 -14.63 1.10 23.13
N GLY A 73 -13.46 1.76 23.17
CA GLY A 73 -13.14 2.73 24.22
C GLY A 73 -14.15 3.88 24.27
N ARG A 74 -14.48 4.48 23.11
CA ARG A 74 -15.50 5.54 23.02
C ARG A 74 -16.89 5.02 23.40
N LEU A 75 -17.27 3.85 22.88
CA LEU A 75 -18.58 3.25 23.10
C LEU A 75 -18.82 3.01 24.60
N SER A 76 -17.81 2.54 25.35
CA SER A 76 -17.92 2.37 26.80
C SER A 76 -18.28 3.67 27.55
N LEU A 77 -17.70 4.80 27.13
CA LEU A 77 -17.99 6.10 27.73
C LEU A 77 -19.40 6.60 27.39
N GLU A 78 -19.86 6.34 26.16
CA GLU A 78 -21.23 6.69 25.73
C GLU A 78 -22.29 5.91 26.53
N PHE A 79 -22.05 4.61 26.79
CA PHE A 79 -22.92 3.79 27.64
C PHE A 79 -22.94 4.27 29.10
N GLU A 80 -21.79 4.65 29.65
CA GLU A 80 -21.68 5.23 31.00
C GLU A 80 -22.40 6.57 31.11
N ALA A 81 -22.40 7.38 30.05
CA ALA A 81 -23.07 8.68 29.99
C ALA A 81 -24.58 8.61 29.70
N LYS A 82 -25.16 7.40 29.52
CA LYS A 82 -26.55 7.18 29.09
C LYS A 82 -26.92 7.89 27.77
N LYS A 83 -25.93 8.17 26.90
CA LYS A 83 -26.09 9.06 25.73
C LYS A 83 -26.50 8.35 24.42
N ARG A 84 -26.89 7.07 24.39
CA ARG A 84 -27.18 6.42 23.09
C ARG A 84 -28.15 5.23 23.02
N ASN A 85 -28.81 5.21 21.86
CA ASN A 85 -29.56 4.13 21.20
C ASN A 85 -28.65 3.10 20.52
N ASN A 86 -29.08 1.84 20.59
CA ASN A 86 -28.40 0.61 20.18
C ASN A 86 -28.16 0.51 18.65
N LYS A 87 -26.97 0.87 18.17
CA LYS A 87 -26.41 0.24 16.95
C LYS A 87 -25.02 -0.31 17.28
N GLN A 88 -25.02 -1.55 17.78
CA GLN A 88 -23.78 -2.30 17.98
C GLN A 88 -23.20 -2.63 16.60
N ARG A 89 -21.99 -2.15 16.31
CA ARG A 89 -21.25 -2.60 15.13
C ARG A 89 -20.79 -4.02 15.35
N GLU A 90 -20.87 -4.84 14.31
CA GLU A 90 -20.26 -6.16 14.32
C GLU A 90 -18.75 -6.03 14.47
N LEU A 91 -18.22 -6.64 15.53
CA LEU A 91 -16.79 -6.68 15.82
C LEU A 91 -16.16 -7.78 14.96
N LYS A 92 -15.00 -7.52 14.35
CA LYS A 92 -14.32 -8.51 13.48
C LYS A 92 -13.24 -9.26 14.24
N PHE A 93 -12.56 -8.61 15.18
CA PHE A 93 -11.36 -9.17 15.82
C PHE A 93 -11.72 -9.94 17.09
N ALA A 94 -11.14 -11.14 17.26
CA ALA A 94 -11.47 -12.02 18.38
C ALA A 94 -11.19 -11.37 19.76
N ASP A 95 -10.06 -10.69 19.92
CA ASP A 95 -9.73 -10.01 21.17
C ASP A 95 -10.65 -8.80 21.44
N SER A 96 -11.05 -8.08 20.40
CA SER A 96 -12.02 -6.99 20.50
C SER A 96 -13.41 -7.50 20.90
N LYS A 97 -13.87 -8.61 20.31
CA LYS A 97 -15.12 -9.31 20.71
C LYS A 97 -15.11 -9.68 22.19
N LYS A 98 -14.03 -10.34 22.64
CA LYS A 98 -13.89 -10.77 24.04
C LYS A 98 -13.78 -9.59 25.00
N ALA A 99 -13.01 -8.56 24.64
CA ALA A 99 -12.92 -7.34 25.43
C ALA A 99 -14.30 -6.71 25.65
N TRP A 100 -15.13 -6.66 24.60
CA TRP A 100 -16.49 -6.14 24.68
C TRP A 100 -17.41 -7.01 25.53
N GLN A 101 -17.36 -8.33 25.39
CA GLN A 101 -18.12 -9.25 26.26
C GLN A 101 -17.77 -9.07 27.74
N ILE A 102 -16.48 -8.88 28.05
CA ILE A 102 -16.00 -8.57 29.40
C ILE A 102 -16.59 -7.25 29.90
N TYR A 103 -16.58 -6.20 29.08
CA TYR A 103 -17.22 -4.93 29.45
C TYR A 103 -18.72 -5.08 29.73
N LEU A 104 -19.44 -5.83 28.90
CA LEU A 104 -20.87 -6.09 29.10
C LEU A 104 -21.13 -6.87 30.41
N LYS A 105 -20.30 -7.88 30.72
CA LYS A 105 -20.36 -8.58 32.02
C LYS A 105 -20.13 -7.62 33.18
N LEU A 106 -19.09 -6.78 33.13
CA LEU A 106 -18.83 -5.74 34.14
C LEU A 106 -20.03 -4.80 34.30
N ARG A 107 -20.67 -4.39 33.21
CA ARG A 107 -21.87 -3.56 33.25
C ARG A 107 -23.07 -4.26 33.92
N SER A 108 -23.30 -5.53 33.63
CA SER A 108 -24.35 -6.31 34.31
C SER A 108 -24.07 -6.51 35.80
N LEU A 109 -22.80 -6.63 36.19
CA LEU A 109 -22.41 -6.71 37.61
C LEU A 109 -22.69 -5.40 38.33
N PHE A 110 -22.33 -4.28 37.70
CA PHE A 110 -22.46 -2.95 38.31
C PHE A 110 -23.85 -2.33 38.19
N SER A 111 -24.82 -3.00 37.55
CA SER A 111 -26.24 -2.61 37.57
C SER A 111 -26.99 -3.14 38.80
N LEU A 112 -26.37 -4.00 39.62
CA LEU A 112 -26.96 -4.44 40.88
C LEU A 112 -27.01 -3.29 41.89
N SER A 113 -27.95 -3.33 42.82
CA SER A 113 -28.12 -2.31 43.86
C SER A 113 -27.30 -2.59 45.13
N ASN A 114 -27.07 -3.87 45.46
CA ASN A 114 -26.43 -4.27 46.72
C ASN A 114 -24.89 -4.34 46.59
N PRO A 115 -24.12 -3.51 47.32
CA PRO A 115 -22.66 -3.47 47.22
C PRO A 115 -21.96 -4.78 47.56
N ALA A 116 -22.40 -5.49 48.60
CA ALA A 116 -21.81 -6.77 49.00
C ALA A 116 -21.99 -7.82 47.91
N LYS A 117 -23.18 -7.89 47.29
CA LYS A 117 -23.44 -8.79 46.15
C LYS A 117 -22.57 -8.45 44.93
N ILE A 118 -22.34 -7.16 44.68
CA ILE A 118 -21.44 -6.71 43.59
C ILE A 118 -20.02 -7.20 43.86
N GLU A 119 -19.52 -7.00 45.06
CA GLU A 119 -18.17 -7.39 45.45
C GLU A 119 -17.94 -8.90 45.30
N THR A 120 -18.81 -9.74 45.88
CA THR A 120 -18.68 -11.20 45.78
C THR A 120 -18.69 -11.67 44.32
N ARG A 121 -19.65 -11.19 43.52
CA ARG A 121 -19.73 -11.57 42.11
C ARG A 121 -18.58 -11.02 41.28
N PHE A 122 -18.05 -9.85 41.63
CA PHE A 122 -16.89 -9.29 40.97
C PHE A 122 -15.63 -10.10 41.25
N ILE A 123 -15.41 -10.51 42.51
CA ILE A 123 -14.30 -11.39 42.90
C ILE A 123 -14.39 -12.72 42.14
N GLN A 124 -15.57 -13.32 42.09
CA GLN A 124 -15.81 -14.54 41.31
C GLN A 124 -15.55 -14.30 39.81
N PHE A 125 -16.03 -13.19 39.26
CA PHE A 125 -15.76 -12.85 37.86
C PHE A 125 -14.25 -12.72 37.57
N LEU A 126 -13.48 -12.12 38.49
CA LEU A 126 -12.03 -12.01 38.36
C LEU A 126 -11.31 -13.36 38.47
N SER A 127 -11.82 -14.30 39.28
CA SER A 127 -11.24 -15.65 39.38
C SER A 127 -11.47 -16.46 38.10
N GLU A 128 -12.65 -16.32 37.49
CA GLU A 128 -13.03 -16.97 36.23
C GLU A 128 -12.46 -16.29 34.97
N LEU A 129 -11.92 -15.08 35.10
CA LEU A 129 -11.51 -14.27 33.95
C LEU A 129 -10.43 -14.94 33.07
N SER A 130 -9.55 -15.74 33.67
CA SER A 130 -8.53 -16.51 32.96
C SER A 130 -9.12 -17.54 31.98
N LEU A 131 -10.35 -18.01 32.21
CA LEU A 131 -11.05 -18.97 31.36
C LEU A 131 -11.58 -18.32 30.06
N THR A 132 -11.60 -16.99 29.97
CA THR A 132 -12.10 -16.27 28.79
C THR A 132 -11.13 -16.30 27.60
N HIS A 133 -9.88 -16.71 27.82
CA HIS A 133 -8.79 -16.64 26.85
C HIS A 133 -8.67 -15.25 26.18
N TRP A 134 -9.02 -14.18 26.90
CA TRP A 134 -8.80 -12.82 26.43
C TRP A 134 -7.37 -12.40 26.80
N LYS A 135 -6.63 -11.79 25.86
CA LYS A 135 -5.24 -11.35 26.09
C LYS A 135 -5.11 -10.44 27.33
N GLY A 136 -6.16 -9.69 27.67
CA GLY A 136 -6.18 -8.76 28.79
C GLY A 136 -6.61 -9.35 30.13
N ALA A 137 -6.94 -10.63 30.20
CA ALA A 137 -7.54 -11.25 31.39
C ALA A 137 -6.65 -11.10 32.63
N ASN A 138 -5.39 -11.50 32.54
CA ASN A 138 -4.46 -11.45 33.67
C ASN A 138 -4.17 -9.99 34.10
N LEU A 139 -3.97 -9.08 33.13
CA LEU A 139 -3.74 -7.66 33.40
C LEU A 139 -4.95 -7.01 34.09
N LEU A 140 -6.17 -7.37 33.68
CA LEU A 140 -7.38 -6.84 34.29
C LEU A 140 -7.57 -7.40 35.70
N LYS A 141 -7.33 -8.71 35.89
CA LYS A 141 -7.39 -9.37 37.20
C LYS A 141 -6.45 -8.73 38.20
N GLU A 142 -5.19 -8.55 37.82
CA GLU A 142 -4.17 -7.91 38.65
C GLU A 142 -4.56 -6.47 39.01
N LYS A 143 -4.88 -5.64 38.00
CA LYS A 143 -5.26 -4.23 38.23
C LYS A 143 -6.51 -4.11 39.10
N CYS A 144 -7.53 -4.90 38.83
CA CYS A 144 -8.80 -4.81 39.54
C CYS A 144 -8.74 -5.41 40.94
N GLY A 145 -7.89 -6.42 41.17
CA GLY A 145 -7.66 -6.98 42.50
C GLY A 145 -7.20 -5.90 43.49
N SER A 146 -6.33 -4.99 43.04
CA SER A 146 -5.86 -3.84 43.85
C SER A 146 -6.94 -2.80 44.18
N PHE A 147 -8.13 -2.87 43.56
CA PHE A 147 -9.21 -1.91 43.79
C PHE A 147 -10.21 -2.38 44.85
N ILE A 148 -10.15 -3.66 45.24
CA ILE A 148 -11.07 -4.24 46.23
C ILE A 148 -10.70 -3.69 47.61
N PRO A 149 -11.61 -2.99 48.31
CA PRO A 149 -11.33 -2.42 49.62
C PRO A 149 -11.24 -3.51 50.70
N ALA A 150 -10.32 -3.35 51.66
CA ALA A 150 -10.14 -4.30 52.77
C ALA A 150 -11.37 -4.41 53.69
N HIS A 151 -12.15 -3.34 53.82
CA HIS A 151 -13.35 -3.28 54.66
C HIS A 151 -14.66 -3.45 53.87
N GLY A 152 -14.58 -3.94 52.63
CA GLY A 152 -15.75 -4.15 51.77
C GLY A 152 -16.27 -2.89 51.08
N LEU A 153 -17.10 -3.09 50.06
CA LEU A 153 -17.68 -2.04 49.23
C LEU A 153 -18.86 -1.36 49.92
N THR A 154 -18.82 -0.03 50.00
CA THR A 154 -19.92 0.80 50.51
C THR A 154 -20.72 1.43 49.37
N GLU A 155 -21.97 1.82 49.62
CA GLU A 155 -22.81 2.52 48.64
C GLU A 155 -22.15 3.82 48.13
N LYS A 156 -21.54 4.59 49.04
CA LYS A 156 -20.83 5.83 48.73
C LYS A 156 -19.57 5.57 47.87
N GLY A 157 -18.89 4.45 48.10
CA GLY A 157 -17.67 4.05 47.37
C GLY A 157 -17.93 3.41 46.00
N LEU A 158 -19.14 2.86 45.78
CA LEU A 158 -19.47 2.04 44.61
C LEU A 158 -19.26 2.77 43.28
N LYS A 159 -19.69 4.04 43.19
CA LYS A 159 -19.53 4.85 41.96
C LYS A 159 -18.05 5.01 41.58
N THR A 160 -17.20 5.27 42.58
CA THR A 160 -15.76 5.43 42.38
C THR A 160 -15.12 4.11 42.00
N PHE A 161 -15.50 3.01 42.65
CA PHE A 161 -15.03 1.67 42.33
C PHE A 161 -15.36 1.27 40.87
N ASN A 162 -16.62 1.40 40.45
CA ASN A 162 -17.06 1.09 39.09
C ASN A 162 -16.26 1.89 38.05
N SER A 163 -16.08 3.19 38.31
CA SER A 163 -15.29 4.09 37.45
C SER A 163 -13.82 3.65 37.33
N ARG A 164 -13.19 3.20 38.43
CA ARG A 164 -11.81 2.68 38.41
C ARG A 164 -11.72 1.39 37.60
N VAL A 165 -12.65 0.46 37.76
CA VAL A 165 -12.69 -0.80 37.00
C VAL A 165 -12.87 -0.54 35.50
N TYR A 166 -13.84 0.29 35.10
CA TYR A 166 -14.02 0.65 33.69
C TYR A 166 -12.80 1.37 33.11
N ARG A 167 -12.14 2.23 33.89
CA ARG A 167 -10.90 2.89 33.49
C ARG A 167 -9.76 1.87 33.29
N ALA A 168 -9.65 0.86 34.16
CA ALA A 168 -8.65 -0.20 34.00
C ALA A 168 -8.89 -1.04 32.74
N TRP A 169 -10.14 -1.43 32.48
CA TRP A 169 -10.50 -2.11 31.22
C TRP A 169 -10.14 -1.26 29.99
N ARG A 170 -10.51 0.03 29.99
CA ARG A 170 -10.14 0.97 28.91
C ARG A 170 -8.63 1.10 28.74
N ALA A 171 -7.86 1.09 29.83
CA ALA A 171 -6.41 1.20 29.79
C ALA A 171 -5.78 -0.04 29.12
N ILE A 172 -6.34 -1.23 29.33
CA ILE A 172 -5.84 -2.48 28.73
C ILE A 172 -6.15 -2.54 27.23
N ILE A 173 -7.36 -2.21 26.79
CA ILE A 173 -7.63 -2.13 25.34
C ILE A 173 -6.78 -1.06 24.66
N ARG A 174 -6.44 0.03 25.38
CA ARG A 174 -5.54 1.08 24.89
C ARG A 174 -4.11 0.57 24.75
N SER A 175 -3.62 -0.31 25.63
CA SER A 175 -2.28 -0.88 25.48
C SER A 175 -2.20 -1.79 24.25
N PHE A 176 -3.24 -2.59 23.97
CA PHE A 176 -3.30 -3.37 22.72
C PHE A 176 -3.30 -2.47 21.49
N ARG A 177 -4.09 -1.39 21.52
CA ARG A 177 -4.11 -0.41 20.43
C ARG A 177 -2.73 0.21 20.21
N LYS A 178 -2.04 0.58 21.29
CA LYS A 178 -0.68 1.17 21.22
C LYS A 178 0.33 0.21 20.59
N GLU A 179 0.32 -1.07 20.98
CA GLU A 179 1.18 -2.10 20.36
C GLU A 179 0.95 -2.18 18.84
N LEU A 180 -0.31 -2.14 18.40
CA LEU A 180 -0.67 -2.15 16.98
C LEU A 180 -0.26 -0.86 16.26
N GLU A 181 -0.40 0.30 16.91
CA GLU A 181 0.06 1.60 16.39
C GLU A 181 1.58 1.61 16.17
N ASP A 182 2.35 1.07 17.12
CA ASP A 182 3.81 0.94 17.03
C ASP A 182 4.26 -0.05 15.93
N LEU A 183 3.52 -1.14 15.74
CA LEU A 183 3.72 -2.07 14.63
C LEU A 183 3.40 -1.42 13.29
N LYS A 184 2.26 -0.74 13.18
CA LYS A 184 1.83 -0.02 11.97
C LYS A 184 2.82 1.06 11.57
N SER A 185 3.31 1.83 12.54
CA SER A 185 4.33 2.86 12.31
C SER A 185 5.61 2.23 11.75
N GLY A 186 6.16 1.22 12.42
CA GLY A 186 7.35 0.53 11.93
C GLY A 186 7.16 -0.15 10.57
N PHE A 187 5.94 -0.59 10.24
CA PHE A 187 5.63 -1.13 8.93
C PHE A 187 5.68 -0.07 7.82
N GLN A 188 5.23 1.15 8.10
CA GLN A 188 5.21 2.24 7.13
C GLN A 188 6.62 2.54 6.60
N ASP A 189 7.63 2.47 7.46
CA ASP A 189 9.04 2.64 7.09
C ASP A 189 9.56 1.42 6.32
N ALA A 190 9.26 0.21 6.82
CA ALA A 190 9.69 -1.05 6.23
C ALA A 190 9.19 -1.24 4.78
N LYS A 191 7.97 -0.81 4.51
CA LYS A 191 7.27 -0.93 3.22
C LYS A 191 8.12 -0.43 2.05
N TYR A 192 8.75 0.74 2.18
CA TYR A 192 9.54 1.32 1.09
C TYR A 192 10.89 0.63 0.93
N LEU A 193 11.55 0.30 2.05
CA LEU A 193 12.84 -0.38 2.06
C LEU A 193 12.79 -1.75 1.36
N VAL A 194 11.69 -2.49 1.51
CA VAL A 194 11.52 -3.81 0.88
C VAL A 194 11.50 -3.71 -0.65
N LEU A 195 10.91 -2.64 -1.20
CA LEU A 195 10.72 -2.42 -2.63
C LEU A 195 11.92 -1.74 -3.32
N MET A 196 12.83 -1.16 -2.55
CA MET A 196 13.96 -0.40 -3.06
C MET A 196 14.92 -1.28 -3.87
N ASN A 197 15.45 -0.76 -4.98
CA ASN A 197 16.45 -1.46 -5.78
C ASN A 197 17.71 -1.71 -4.93
N PRO A 198 18.18 -2.98 -4.77
CA PRO A 198 19.37 -3.30 -3.98
C PRO A 198 20.62 -2.47 -4.32
N ILE A 199 20.77 -2.04 -5.58
CA ILE A 199 21.90 -1.21 -6.04
C ILE A 199 21.84 0.19 -5.46
N ASN A 200 20.63 0.75 -5.37
CA ASN A 200 20.43 2.12 -4.92
C ASN A 200 20.43 2.23 -3.39
N MET A 201 20.49 1.10 -2.67
CA MET A 201 20.47 1.09 -1.22
C MET A 201 21.84 1.41 -0.62
N ASP A 202 21.90 2.44 0.22
CA ASP A 202 23.08 2.77 1.00
C ASP A 202 23.32 1.79 2.17
N ARG A 203 24.38 2.01 2.95
CA ARG A 203 24.71 1.14 4.10
C ARG A 203 23.66 1.21 5.21
N PHE A 204 23.07 2.39 5.42
CA PHE A 204 22.08 2.62 6.47
C PHE A 204 20.75 1.93 6.13
N GLU A 205 20.26 2.09 4.90
CA GLU A 205 19.05 1.47 4.37
C GLU A 205 19.16 -0.05 4.36
N LYS A 206 20.34 -0.61 4.03
CA LYS A 206 20.58 -2.07 4.16
C LYS A 206 20.45 -2.54 5.60
N LYS A 207 20.98 -1.79 6.56
CA LYS A 207 20.85 -2.09 8.00
C LYS A 207 19.39 -1.96 8.47
N ALA A 208 18.70 -0.91 8.04
CA ALA A 208 17.29 -0.67 8.34
C ALA A 208 16.41 -1.78 7.76
N LEU A 209 16.64 -2.20 6.51
CA LEU A 209 15.93 -3.31 5.87
C LEU A 209 16.12 -4.62 6.66
N ARG A 210 17.33 -4.94 7.11
CA ARG A 210 17.57 -6.15 7.92
C ARG A 210 16.76 -6.11 9.22
N LYS A 211 16.78 -4.98 9.93
CA LYS A 211 15.96 -4.78 11.14
C LYS A 211 14.46 -4.92 10.83
N ALA A 212 13.99 -4.33 9.74
CA ALA A 212 12.62 -4.43 9.29
C ALA A 212 12.20 -5.87 8.96
N LEU A 213 13.06 -6.67 8.31
CA LEU A 213 12.79 -8.08 7.99
C LEU A 213 12.87 -9.02 9.20
N VAL A 214 13.52 -8.60 10.29
CA VAL A 214 13.43 -9.27 11.60
C VAL A 214 12.10 -8.94 12.26
N LYS A 215 11.72 -7.66 12.30
CA LYS A 215 10.45 -7.20 12.89
C LYS A 215 9.21 -7.71 12.11
N PHE A 216 9.31 -7.82 10.78
CA PHE A 216 8.24 -8.26 9.89
C PHE A 216 8.71 -9.40 8.98
N PRO A 217 8.80 -10.65 9.48
CA PRO A 217 9.33 -11.79 8.72
C PRO A 217 8.57 -12.08 7.42
N TRP A 218 7.27 -11.77 7.37
CA TRP A 218 6.42 -11.97 6.20
C TRP A 218 6.77 -11.05 5.01
N LEU A 219 7.60 -10.02 5.21
CA LEU A 219 8.14 -9.21 4.11
C LEU A 219 9.33 -9.87 3.39
N ARG A 220 9.93 -10.92 3.98
CA ARG A 220 11.11 -11.60 3.41
C ARG A 220 10.84 -12.22 2.03
N PRO A 221 9.73 -12.93 1.79
CA PRO A 221 9.43 -13.48 0.46
C PRO A 221 9.30 -12.38 -0.60
N ILE A 222 8.60 -11.28 -0.28
CA ILE A 222 8.46 -10.11 -1.17
C ILE A 222 9.84 -9.54 -1.51
N ARG A 223 10.70 -9.33 -0.49
CA ARG A 223 12.05 -8.81 -0.71
C ARG A 223 12.89 -9.71 -1.62
N ARG A 224 12.82 -11.03 -1.43
CA ARG A 224 13.54 -12.00 -2.27
C ARG A 224 13.10 -11.90 -3.73
N ILE A 225 11.79 -11.84 -3.97
CA ILE A 225 11.23 -11.70 -5.31
C ILE A 225 11.65 -10.38 -5.94
N MET A 226 11.55 -9.26 -5.21
CA MET A 226 11.97 -7.95 -5.69
C MET A 226 13.47 -7.91 -6.04
N THR A 227 14.31 -8.50 -5.19
CA THR A 227 15.76 -8.61 -5.45
C THR A 227 16.03 -9.40 -6.73
N LYS A 228 15.35 -10.54 -6.90
CA LYS A 228 15.45 -11.36 -8.10
C LYS A 228 14.99 -10.60 -9.35
N PHE A 229 13.90 -9.86 -9.25
CA PHE A 229 13.35 -9.03 -10.32
C PHE A 229 14.31 -7.94 -10.76
N TYR A 230 14.85 -7.13 -9.84
CA TYR A 230 15.86 -6.12 -10.19
C TYR A 230 17.12 -6.72 -10.82
N TYR A 231 17.50 -7.94 -10.41
CA TYR A 231 18.67 -8.60 -10.96
C TYR A 231 18.48 -9.04 -12.42
N GLN A 232 17.24 -9.30 -12.87
CA GLN A 232 16.97 -9.67 -14.28
C GLN A 232 17.43 -8.60 -15.27
N PHE A 233 17.34 -7.32 -14.90
CA PHE A 233 17.78 -6.19 -15.74
C PHE A 233 19.31 -6.10 -15.91
N ARG A 234 20.07 -6.91 -15.16
CA ARG A 234 21.53 -6.96 -15.22
C ARG A 234 22.07 -8.24 -15.85
N LEU A 235 21.24 -9.28 -15.92
CA LEU A 235 21.63 -10.56 -16.48
C LEU A 235 21.70 -10.47 -18.00
N SER A 236 22.62 -11.22 -18.60
CA SER A 236 22.61 -11.43 -20.05
C SER A 236 21.35 -12.22 -20.44
N PRO A 237 20.86 -12.08 -21.69
CA PRO A 237 19.67 -12.81 -22.15
C PRO A 237 19.73 -14.32 -21.85
N ALA A 238 20.88 -14.96 -22.08
CA ALA A 238 21.08 -16.39 -21.81
C ALA A 238 20.99 -16.81 -20.33
N LYS A 239 21.18 -15.88 -19.38
CA LYS A 239 21.13 -16.16 -17.93
C LYS A 239 19.82 -15.71 -17.29
N ARG A 240 18.94 -15.05 -18.04
CA ARG A 240 17.68 -14.51 -17.52
C ARG A 240 16.69 -15.64 -17.30
N CYS A 241 15.89 -15.54 -16.24
CA CYS A 241 14.74 -16.41 -16.06
C CYS A 241 13.45 -15.67 -16.40
N SER A 242 12.42 -16.42 -16.80
CA SER A 242 11.09 -15.85 -17.05
C SER A 242 10.56 -15.05 -15.87
N LEU A 243 9.82 -13.97 -16.12
CA LEU A 243 9.12 -13.17 -15.12
C LEU A 243 7.95 -13.91 -14.44
N ASN A 244 7.61 -15.13 -14.85
CA ASN A 244 6.59 -15.97 -14.21
C ASN A 244 6.80 -16.18 -12.70
N PHE A 245 8.02 -16.06 -12.17
CA PHE A 245 8.25 -16.12 -10.72
C PHE A 245 7.53 -15.00 -9.95
N LEU A 246 7.12 -13.91 -10.61
CA LEU A 246 6.34 -12.82 -10.02
C LEU A 246 4.94 -13.26 -9.60
N LEU A 247 4.38 -14.34 -10.17
CA LEU A 247 3.10 -14.91 -9.75
C LEU A 247 3.09 -15.31 -8.27
N ARG A 248 4.27 -15.57 -7.67
CA ARG A 248 4.40 -15.84 -6.23
C ARG A 248 4.05 -14.64 -5.34
N LEU A 249 3.89 -13.43 -5.91
CA LEU A 249 3.39 -12.24 -5.22
C LEU A 249 1.86 -12.17 -5.22
N VAL A 250 1.20 -12.93 -6.08
CA VAL A 250 -0.23 -12.88 -6.33
C VAL A 250 -0.89 -13.99 -5.53
N SER A 251 -1.91 -13.64 -4.75
CA SER A 251 -2.81 -14.57 -4.07
C SER A 251 -4.24 -14.31 -4.54
N GLU A 252 -5.17 -15.19 -4.20
CA GLU A 252 -6.59 -15.06 -4.57
C GLU A 252 -7.18 -13.70 -4.11
N ASN A 253 -6.80 -13.26 -2.90
CA ASN A 253 -7.27 -12.02 -2.28
C ASN A 253 -6.32 -10.81 -2.49
N CYS A 254 -5.40 -10.88 -3.44
CA CYS A 254 -4.46 -9.78 -3.67
C CYS A 254 -5.14 -8.56 -4.31
N HIS A 255 -4.56 -7.39 -4.10
CA HIS A 255 -5.04 -6.15 -4.69
C HIS A 255 -4.97 -6.21 -6.23
N SER A 256 -6.06 -5.83 -6.91
CA SER A 256 -6.20 -5.91 -8.38
C SER A 256 -5.05 -5.24 -9.14
N TRP A 257 -4.53 -4.12 -8.64
CA TRP A 257 -3.37 -3.44 -9.22
C TRP A 257 -2.08 -4.27 -9.19
N LEU A 258 -1.85 -5.08 -8.16
CA LEU A 258 -0.69 -5.98 -8.13
C LEU A 258 -0.85 -7.09 -9.17
N LYS A 259 -2.04 -7.70 -9.23
CA LYS A 259 -2.37 -8.73 -10.23
C LYS A 259 -2.16 -8.20 -11.65
N SER A 260 -2.79 -7.06 -11.96
CA SER A 260 -2.66 -6.39 -13.26
C SER A 260 -1.21 -6.02 -13.59
N ALA A 261 -0.43 -5.54 -12.61
CA ALA A 261 0.99 -5.24 -12.81
C ALA A 261 1.81 -6.50 -13.14
N VAL A 262 1.60 -7.59 -12.39
CA VAL A 262 2.31 -8.87 -12.62
C VAL A 262 1.94 -9.46 -13.99
N ASP A 263 0.65 -9.53 -14.31
CA ASP A 263 0.16 -10.06 -15.59
C ASP A 263 0.71 -9.25 -16.77
N THR A 264 0.74 -7.92 -16.63
CA THR A 264 1.28 -7.02 -17.66
C THR A 264 2.79 -7.20 -17.84
N LEU A 265 3.54 -7.36 -16.76
CA LEU A 265 5.00 -7.58 -16.84
C LEU A 265 5.35 -8.92 -17.49
N ILE A 266 4.58 -9.98 -17.17
CA ILE A 266 4.74 -11.29 -17.79
C ILE A 266 4.40 -11.24 -19.27
N ARG A 267 3.24 -10.66 -19.64
CA ARG A 267 2.82 -10.51 -21.04
C ARG A 267 3.81 -9.72 -21.87
N CYS A 268 4.38 -8.65 -21.30
CA CYS A 268 5.32 -7.78 -21.99
C CYS A 268 6.80 -8.19 -21.79
N GLU A 269 7.08 -9.38 -21.26
CA GLU A 269 8.44 -9.78 -20.85
C GLU A 269 9.46 -9.59 -21.98
N GLU A 270 9.15 -10.04 -23.20
CA GLU A 270 10.04 -9.91 -24.34
C GLU A 270 10.31 -8.44 -24.69
N GLN A 271 9.26 -7.62 -24.77
CA GLN A 271 9.35 -6.20 -25.08
C GLN A 271 10.15 -5.44 -24.00
N ILE A 272 10.05 -5.85 -22.73
CA ILE A 272 10.76 -5.24 -21.60
C ILE A 272 12.26 -5.49 -21.72
N PHE A 273 12.69 -6.66 -22.17
CA PHE A 273 14.10 -7.03 -22.17
C PHE A 273 14.77 -7.00 -23.55
N ARG A 274 14.02 -6.79 -24.63
CA ARG A 274 14.56 -6.67 -25.99
C ARG A 274 15.62 -5.57 -26.12
N PHE A 275 15.54 -4.50 -25.33
CA PHE A 275 16.59 -3.47 -25.26
C PHE A 275 17.97 -4.05 -24.92
N GLN A 276 18.07 -5.12 -24.12
CA GLN A 276 19.37 -5.73 -23.77
C GLN A 276 19.99 -6.45 -24.96
N VAL A 277 19.18 -7.07 -25.82
CA VAL A 277 19.64 -7.69 -27.07
C VAL A 277 20.14 -6.61 -28.02
N LEU A 278 19.41 -5.49 -28.11
CA LEU A 278 19.77 -4.35 -28.96
C LEU A 278 21.06 -3.66 -28.49
N ILE A 279 21.23 -3.42 -27.18
CA ILE A 279 22.47 -2.86 -26.63
C ILE A 279 23.66 -3.78 -26.91
N LYS A 280 23.48 -5.10 -26.90
CA LYS A 280 24.55 -6.04 -27.27
C LYS A 280 24.91 -5.97 -28.75
N LYS A 281 23.91 -5.87 -29.63
CA LYS A 281 24.10 -5.77 -31.09
C LYS A 281 24.70 -4.42 -31.49
N TYR A 282 24.36 -3.35 -30.76
CA TYR A 282 24.80 -1.99 -31.02
C TYR A 282 25.33 -1.33 -29.73
N PRO A 283 26.56 -1.64 -29.29
CA PRO A 283 27.13 -1.13 -28.03
C PRO A 283 27.17 0.40 -27.92
N ALA A 284 27.27 1.11 -29.06
CA ALA A 284 27.24 2.57 -29.12
C ALA A 284 25.96 3.16 -28.49
N LEU A 285 24.83 2.46 -28.56
CA LEU A 285 23.54 2.88 -27.98
C LEU A 285 23.58 3.01 -26.44
N LYS A 286 24.55 2.38 -25.77
CA LYS A 286 24.72 2.46 -24.31
C LYS A 286 25.01 3.90 -23.82
N ASN A 287 25.64 4.72 -24.67
CA ASN A 287 26.07 6.09 -24.34
C ASN A 287 25.16 7.17 -24.96
N VAL A 288 24.16 6.76 -25.75
CA VAL A 288 23.26 7.66 -26.46
C VAL A 288 22.24 8.22 -25.47
N LYS A 289 22.49 9.45 -25.00
CA LYS A 289 21.56 10.20 -24.13
C LYS A 289 20.19 10.46 -24.78
N SER A 290 20.02 10.26 -26.09
CA SER A 290 18.73 10.36 -26.79
C SER A 290 17.89 9.08 -26.74
N ILE A 291 18.42 7.96 -26.22
CA ILE A 291 17.61 6.91 -25.57
C ILE A 291 17.31 7.35 -24.12
N LYS A 292 17.03 8.65 -23.94
CA LYS A 292 16.26 9.12 -22.81
C LYS A 292 14.81 8.99 -23.24
N VAL A 293 14.21 7.92 -22.74
CA VAL A 293 12.82 7.95 -22.26
C VAL A 293 12.44 9.39 -21.98
N VAL A 294 11.47 9.91 -22.73
CA VAL A 294 10.89 11.23 -22.52
C VAL A 294 10.64 11.37 -21.02
N ASP A 295 11.43 12.19 -20.34
CA ASP A 295 11.39 12.21 -18.88
C ASP A 295 10.01 12.71 -18.42
N GLU A 296 9.63 12.39 -17.18
CA GLU A 296 8.31 12.74 -16.66
C GLU A 296 8.05 14.26 -16.76
N SER A 297 9.10 15.09 -16.75
CA SER A 297 9.00 16.54 -16.97
C SER A 297 8.58 16.88 -18.40
N THR A 298 9.14 16.16 -19.37
CA THR A 298 8.87 16.30 -20.80
C THR A 298 7.50 15.69 -21.14
N MET A 299 7.12 14.57 -20.53
CA MET A 299 5.76 14.03 -20.61
C MET A 299 4.72 14.94 -19.94
N ARG A 300 5.06 15.62 -18.83
CA ARG A 300 4.19 16.65 -18.24
C ARG A 300 4.08 17.86 -19.15
N LYS A 301 5.15 18.28 -19.82
CA LYS A 301 5.12 19.36 -20.83
C LYS A 301 4.26 18.95 -22.04
N ILE A 302 4.39 17.72 -22.54
CA ILE A 302 3.58 17.17 -23.63
C ILE A 302 2.12 17.03 -23.21
N ASN A 303 1.82 16.54 -22.00
CA ASN A 303 0.45 16.47 -21.47
C ASN A 303 -0.13 17.88 -21.22
N LYS A 304 0.70 18.83 -20.79
CA LYS A 304 0.30 20.23 -20.66
C LYS A 304 0.01 20.82 -22.05
N LEU A 305 0.83 20.53 -23.06
CA LEU A 305 0.58 20.88 -24.47
C LEU A 305 -0.67 20.20 -25.03
N TYR A 306 -0.95 18.95 -24.65
CA TYR A 306 -2.18 18.22 -25.01
C TYR A 306 -3.41 18.83 -24.33
N GLN A 307 -3.28 19.34 -23.11
CA GLN A 307 -4.32 20.13 -22.43
C GLN A 307 -4.45 21.54 -23.03
N THR A 308 -3.36 22.16 -23.47
CA THR A 308 -3.36 23.45 -24.20
C THR A 308 -3.86 23.29 -25.64
N GLN A 309 -3.79 22.09 -26.24
CA GLN A 309 -4.34 21.76 -27.56
C GLN A 309 -5.86 21.97 -27.61
N PHE A 310 -6.56 21.74 -26.51
CA PHE A 310 -7.99 22.06 -26.38
C PHE A 310 -8.28 23.55 -26.10
N GLY A 311 -7.25 24.41 -26.08
CA GLY A 311 -7.37 25.85 -25.83
C GLY A 311 -6.64 26.74 -26.85
N MET A 312 -6.10 26.20 -27.94
CA MET A 312 -5.39 26.96 -28.98
C MET A 312 -6.24 27.12 -30.24
N ARG A 313 -6.17 28.31 -30.86
CA ARG A 313 -7.08 28.72 -31.96
C ARG A 313 -6.61 28.38 -33.38
N THR A 314 -5.32 28.09 -33.65
CA THR A 314 -4.85 27.71 -35.00
C THR A 314 -3.65 26.75 -35.00
N VAL A 315 -3.52 25.99 -36.09
CA VAL A 315 -2.48 24.97 -36.33
C VAL A 315 -1.08 25.58 -36.41
N GLU A 316 -0.91 26.75 -37.05
CA GLU A 316 0.41 27.37 -37.26
C GLU A 316 1.04 27.84 -35.94
N THR A 317 0.22 28.35 -35.01
CA THR A 317 0.68 28.82 -33.70
C THR A 317 1.17 27.66 -32.83
N LEU A 318 0.54 26.50 -33.00
CA LEU A 318 0.87 25.26 -32.32
C LEU A 318 2.22 24.71 -32.83
N GLU A 319 2.40 24.72 -34.15
CA GLU A 319 3.60 24.19 -34.80
C GLU A 319 4.84 25.04 -34.48
N MET A 320 4.72 26.37 -34.54
CA MET A 320 5.80 27.31 -34.29
C MET A 320 6.34 27.20 -32.85
N ARG A 321 5.46 27.10 -31.85
CA ARG A 321 5.85 27.00 -30.44
C ARG A 321 6.45 25.64 -30.09
N LEU A 322 5.91 24.56 -30.63
CA LEU A 322 6.47 23.22 -30.40
C LEU A 322 7.89 23.09 -31.00
N LYS A 323 8.14 23.70 -32.18
CA LYS A 323 9.47 23.72 -32.81
C LYS A 323 10.48 24.47 -31.95
N TYR A 324 10.05 25.60 -31.39
CA TYR A 324 10.87 26.44 -30.54
C TYR A 324 11.19 25.80 -29.18
N TYR A 325 10.26 25.06 -28.58
CA TYR A 325 10.42 24.52 -27.22
C TYR A 325 11.12 23.16 -27.14
N LEU A 326 11.02 22.34 -28.19
CA LEU A 326 11.59 20.98 -28.17
C LEU A 326 12.98 20.90 -28.79
N GLU A 327 13.43 21.96 -29.47
CA GLU A 327 14.69 22.00 -30.24
C GLU A 327 14.88 20.79 -31.16
N CYS A 328 13.78 20.11 -31.50
CA CYS A 328 13.73 19.00 -32.44
C CYS A 328 12.38 19.04 -33.18
N PRO A 329 12.31 18.52 -34.41
CA PRO A 329 11.03 18.51 -35.11
C PRO A 329 10.13 17.39 -34.58
N PHE A 330 8.83 17.68 -34.52
CA PHE A 330 7.80 16.82 -33.92
C PHE A 330 6.65 16.66 -34.91
N ILE A 331 5.78 15.71 -34.58
CA ILE A 331 4.76 15.20 -35.48
C ILE A 331 3.39 15.48 -34.89
N ILE A 332 2.55 16.22 -35.61
CA ILE A 332 1.12 16.35 -35.30
C ILE A 332 0.38 15.27 -36.08
N VAL A 333 -0.33 14.40 -35.36
CA VAL A 333 -1.09 13.29 -35.96
C VAL A 333 -2.21 13.87 -36.85
N PRO A 334 -2.44 13.32 -38.06
CA PRO A 334 -3.44 13.86 -39.01
C PRO A 334 -4.84 14.04 -38.42
N SER A 335 -5.29 13.14 -37.53
CA SER A 335 -6.59 13.24 -36.87
C SER A 335 -6.76 14.51 -36.02
N VAL A 336 -5.67 15.03 -35.44
CA VAL A 336 -5.68 16.29 -34.68
C VAL A 336 -5.77 17.51 -35.61
N LEU A 337 -5.25 17.39 -36.84
CA LEU A 337 -5.37 18.44 -37.85
C LEU A 337 -6.78 18.52 -38.45
N GLU A 338 -7.51 17.41 -38.45
CA GLU A 338 -8.91 17.36 -38.89
C GLU A 338 -9.85 17.97 -37.84
N GLU A 339 -9.66 17.66 -36.55
CA GLU A 339 -10.42 18.27 -35.43
C GLU A 339 -10.23 19.78 -35.29
N LEU A 340 -9.12 20.34 -35.79
CA LEU A 340 -8.82 21.77 -35.75
C LEU A 340 -9.33 22.55 -36.98
N LYS A 341 -9.80 21.86 -38.01
CA LYS A 341 -10.38 22.45 -39.23
C LYS A 341 -11.90 22.47 -39.22
N SER A 342 -12.53 21.65 -38.38
CA SER A 342 -13.94 21.75 -37.98
C SER A 342 -14.12 22.79 -36.89
#